data_AF-A0A7Z2SN62-F1
#
_entry.id   AF-A0A7Z2SN62-F1
#
_cell.length_a   1.000
_cell.length_b   1.000
_cell.length_c   1.000
_cell.angle_alpha   90.00
_cell.angle_beta   90.00
_cell.angle_gamma   90.00
#
_symmetry.space_group_name_H-M   'P 1'
#
loop_
_entity.id
_entity.type
_entity.pdbx_description
1 polymer ?
#
loop_
_entity_poly.entity_id
_entity_poly.type
_entity_poly.pdbx_seq_one_letter_code
_entity_poly.pdbx_strand_id
1 'polypeptide(L)' 'MTYVRYLPDLEWSKHTAASAVDELLVAKLISEEKADWAREIVAQDIHIQLLSGIRPKDSEP' A
#
# COMPACT_ATOMS: atom_id res chain seq x y z
N MET A 1 20.10 1.26 11.83
CA MET A 1 19.21 0.41 12.64
C MET A 1 17.93 0.23 11.82
N THR A 2 17.95 -0.59 10.77
CA THR A 2 17.02 -0.39 9.63
C THR A 2 16.32 -1.67 9.16
N TYR A 3 16.50 -2.81 9.83
CA TYR A 3 15.92 -4.09 9.40
C TYR A 3 14.71 -4.56 10.22
N VAL A 4 14.37 -3.89 11.32
CA VAL A 4 13.38 -4.40 12.30
C VAL A 4 11.93 -4.27 11.81
N ARG A 5 11.63 -3.38 10.85
CA ARG A 5 10.25 -3.10 10.40
C ARG A 5 9.89 -3.59 8.99
N TYR A 6 10.82 -4.24 8.28
CA TYR A 6 10.61 -4.60 6.86
C TYR A 6 9.37 -5.47 6.61
N LEU A 7 9.18 -6.55 7.38
CA LEU A 7 8.03 -7.45 7.23
C LEU A 7 6.70 -6.77 7.66
N PRO A 8 6.61 -6.11 8.83
CA PRO A 8 5.43 -5.32 9.18
C PRO A 8 5.06 -4.25 8.15
N ASP A 9 6.05 -3.54 7.61
CA ASP A 9 5.81 -2.48 6.62
C ASP A 9 5.34 -3.05 5.27
N LEU A 10 5.83 -4.23 4.88
CA LEU A 10 5.35 -4.96 3.70
C LEU A 10 3.89 -5.42 3.84
N GLU A 11 3.52 -5.99 4.99
CA GLU A 11 2.14 -6.45 5.20
C GLU A 11 1.18 -5.26 5.31
N TRP A 12 1.60 -4.20 6.00
CA TRP A 12 0.83 -2.96 6.07
C TRP A 12 0.66 -2.31 4.69
N SER A 13 1.70 -2.28 3.85
CA SER A 13 1.59 -1.69 2.51
C SER A 13 0.63 -2.46 1.62
N LYS A 14 0.64 -3.80 1.67
CA LYS A 14 -0.33 -4.65 0.95
C LYS A 14 -1.77 -4.39 1.41
N HIS A 15 -1.99 -4.36 2.72
CA HIS A 15 -3.33 -4.13 3.28
C HIS A 15 -3.87 -2.75 2.87
N THR A 16 -3.04 -1.71 3.01
CA THR A 16 -3.40 -0.34 2.66
C THR A 16 -3.66 -0.19 1.16
N ALA A 17 -2.83 -0.82 0.32
CA ALA A 17 -3.04 -0.84 -1.11
C ALA A 17 -4.33 -1.55 -1.51
N ALA A 18 -4.66 -2.68 -0.88
CA ALA A 18 -5.92 -3.37 -1.13
C ALA A 18 -7.12 -2.47 -0.84
N SER A 19 -7.15 -1.83 0.32
CA SER A 19 -8.23 -0.90 0.70
C SER A 19 -8.33 0.28 -0.27
N ALA A 20 -7.19 0.89 -0.64
CA ALA A 20 -7.18 2.00 -1.58
C ALA A 20 -7.71 1.60 -2.97
N VAL A 21 -7.31 0.43 -3.49
CA VAL A 21 -7.76 -0.06 -4.79
C VAL A 21 -9.24 -0.45 -4.76
N ASP A 22 -9.74 -1.00 -3.66
CA ASP A 22 -11.16 -1.30 -3.49
C ASP A 22 -12.02 -0.02 -3.53
N GLU A 23 -11.56 1.07 -2.92
CA GLU A 23 -12.22 2.38 -3.05
C GLU A 23 -12.23 2.88 -4.50
N LEU A 24 -11.13 2.71 -5.24
CA LEU A 24 -11.05 3.08 -6.66
C LEU A 24 -12.01 2.25 -7.53
N LEU A 25 -12.18 0.96 -7.21
CA LEU A 25 -13.16 0.09 -7.89
C LEU A 25 -14.59 0.52 -7.60
N VAL A 26 -14.92 0.77 -6.33
CA VAL A 26 -16.25 1.26 -5.92
C VAL A 26 -16.58 2.59 -6.61
N ALA A 27 -15.60 3.49 -6.70
CA ALA A 27 -15.72 4.76 -7.38
C ALA A 27 -15.70 4.64 -8.93
N LYS A 28 -15.52 3.44 -9.49
CA LYS A 28 -15.42 3.16 -10.93
C LYS A 28 -14.30 3.95 -11.64
N LEU A 29 -13.23 4.26 -10.91
CA LEU A 29 -12.06 4.96 -11.45
C LEU A 29 -11.10 4.00 -12.16
N ILE A 30 -11.17 2.71 -11.84
CA ILE A 30 -10.42 1.63 -12.49
C ILE A 30 -11.37 0.46 -12.80
N SER A 31 -10.97 -0.41 -13.73
CA SER A 31 -11.67 -1.66 -14.03
C SER A 31 -11.19 -2.81 -13.14
N GLU A 32 -12.05 -3.82 -12.95
CA GLU A 32 -11.70 -5.04 -12.21
C GLU A 32 -10.48 -5.76 -12.80
N GLU A 33 -10.33 -5.78 -14.12
CA GLU A 33 -9.15 -6.34 -14.82
C GLU A 33 -7.83 -5.71 -14.37
N LYS A 34 -7.86 -4.43 -13.96
CA LYS A 34 -6.67 -3.69 -13.51
C LYS A 34 -6.46 -3.76 -12.00
N ALA A 35 -7.40 -4.34 -11.25
CA ALA A 35 -7.40 -4.29 -9.79
C ALA A 35 -6.17 -4.97 -9.20
N ASP A 36 -5.84 -6.18 -9.65
CA ASP A 36 -4.72 -6.94 -9.09
C ASP A 36 -3.39 -6.26 -9.37
N TRP A 37 -3.18 -5.80 -10.60
CA TRP A 37 -2.00 -5.02 -10.96
C TRP A 37 -1.91 -3.71 -10.17
N ALA A 38 -3.04 -3.01 -9.98
CA ALA A 38 -3.06 -1.77 -9.19
C ALA A 38 -2.70 -2.03 -7.73
N ARG A 39 -3.17 -3.14 -7.13
CA ARG A 39 -2.83 -3.51 -5.73
C ARG A 39 -1.33 -3.69 -5.57
N GLU A 40 -0.68 -4.38 -6.52
CA GLU A 40 0.77 -4.60 -6.49
C GLU A 40 1.56 -3.29 -6.60
N ILE A 41 1.20 -2.44 -7.56
CA ILE A 41 1.90 -1.16 -7.79
C ILE A 41 1.72 -0.21 -6.61
N VAL A 42 0.50 -0.07 -6.09
CA VAL A 42 0.22 0.80 -4.93
C VAL A 42 0.93 0.26 -3.68
N ALA A 43 0.95 -1.06 -3.46
CA ALA A 43 1.66 -1.65 -2.33
C ALA A 43 3.18 -1.40 -2.41
N GLN A 44 3.75 -1.47 -3.61
CA GLN A 44 5.16 -1.19 -3.84
C GLN A 44 5.49 0.30 -3.63
N ASP A 45 4.66 1.21 -4.14
CA ASP A 45 4.85 2.65 -3.94
C ASP A 45 4.78 3.02 -2.45
N ILE A 46 3.78 2.52 -1.72
CA ILE A 46 3.67 2.70 -0.28
C ILE A 46 4.91 2.18 0.44
N HIS A 47 5.41 0.99 0.06
CA HIS A 47 6.61 0.43 0.68
C HIS A 47 7.85 1.30 0.44
N ILE A 48 8.02 1.85 -0.77
CA ILE A 48 9.11 2.79 -1.09
C ILE A 48 9.01 4.05 -0.23
N GLN A 49 7.81 4.60 -0.05
CA GLN A 49 7.58 5.76 0.81
C GLN A 49 7.96 5.48 2.27
N LEU A 50 7.56 4.33 2.81
CA LEU A 50 7.93 3.91 4.17
C LEU A 50 9.44 3.78 4.36
N LEU A 51 10.14 3.13 3.41
CA LEU A 51 11.60 3.02 3.43
C LEU A 51 12.30 4.38 3.31
N SER A 52 11.66 5.34 2.64
CA SER A 52 12.13 6.72 2.49
C SER A 52 11.85 7.57 3.74
N GLY A 53 11.24 7.01 4.79
CA GLY A 53 10.88 7.71 6.02
C GLY A 53 9.60 8.54 5.92
N ILE A 54 8.87 8.44 4.80
CA ILE A 54 7.57 9.08 4.59
C ILE A 54 6.51 8.12 5.12
N ARG A 55 6.27 8.19 6.44
CA ARG A 55 5.22 7.43 7.10
C ARG A 55 4.06 8.35 7.45
N PRO A 56 2.81 8.01 7.09
CA PRO A 56 1.67 8.80 7.54
C PRO A 56 1.61 8.76 9.08
N LYS A 57 1.26 9.91 9.68
CA LYS A 57 1.34 10.10 11.14
C LYS A 57 0.45 9.16 11.93
N ASP A 58 -0.59 8.62 11.29
CA ASP A 58 -1.59 7.72 11.89
C ASP A 58 -1.35 6.24 11.52
N SER A 59 -0.19 5.91 10.96
CA SER A 59 0.16 4.55 10.49
C SER A 59 0.98 3.74 11.50
N GLU A 60 0.81 3.98 12.79
CA GLU A 60 1.37 3.08 13.79
C GLU A 60 0.55 1.78 13.87
N PRO A 61 1.20 0.60 14.02
CA PRO A 61 0.51 -0.62 14.42
C PRO A 61 -0.05 -0.51 15.84
#